data_AF-A0A136L168-F1
#
_entry.id   AF-A0A136L168-F1
#
_cell.length_a   1.000
_cell.length_b   1.000
_cell.length_c   1.000
_cell.angle_alpha   90.00
_cell.angle_beta   90.00
_cell.angle_gamma   90.00
#
_symmetry.space_group_name_H-M   'P 1'
#
loop_
_entity.id
_entity.type
_entity.pdbx_description
1 polymer ?
#
loop_
_entity_poly.entity_id
_entity_poly.type
_entity_poly.pdbx_seq_one_letter_code
_entity_poly.pdbx_strand_id
1 'polypeptide(L)'
;MFAIAQTPKSIGLEALKTISKDIVVLEDLSISGNIGNITRTSLALGVGGILLLNMDPIDLYDRRLIRASRGYLFSVPMITASTKDFLDYCQKK
;
A
#
# COMPACT_ATOMS: atom_id res chain seq x y z
N MET A 1 -4.88 13.65 -21.99
CA MET A 1 -3.99 14.44 -21.12
C MET A 1 -3.16 13.46 -20.29
N PHE A 2 -1.84 13.62 -20.27
CA PHE A 2 -0.92 12.78 -19.49
C PHE A 2 0.10 13.66 -18.76
N ALA A 3 0.71 13.13 -17.71
CA ALA A 3 1.74 13.80 -16.92
C ALA A 3 2.90 12.84 -16.66
N ILE A 4 4.09 13.39 -16.42
CA ILE A 4 5.28 12.66 -15.99
C ILE A 4 5.60 13.13 -14.58
N ALA A 5 5.86 12.19 -13.67
CA ALA A 5 6.23 12.45 -12.29
C ALA A 5 7.32 11.46 -11.86
N GLN A 6 8.09 11.85 -10.85
CA GLN A 6 9.04 10.95 -10.21
C GLN A 6 8.30 10.03 -9.23
N THR A 7 8.60 8.74 -9.25
CA THR A 7 8.07 7.78 -8.28
C THR A 7 8.47 8.17 -6.86
N PRO A 8 7.54 8.19 -5.88
CA PRO A 8 7.88 8.42 -4.49
C PRO A 8 8.87 7.37 -3.98
N LYS A 9 9.69 7.74 -2.98
CA LYS A 9 10.54 6.78 -2.28
C LYS A 9 9.66 5.72 -1.62
N SER A 10 10.04 4.45 -1.76
CA SER A 10 9.40 3.37 -1.04
C SER A 10 9.59 3.54 0.46
N ILE A 11 8.56 3.19 1.22
CA ILE A 11 8.59 3.16 2.68
C ILE A 11 8.59 1.70 3.14
N GLY A 12 9.44 1.37 4.11
CA GLY A 12 9.55 0.03 4.68
C GLY A 12 8.67 -0.17 5.92
N LEU A 13 8.75 -1.36 6.51
CA LEU A 13 8.01 -1.74 7.73
C LEU A 13 8.28 -0.81 8.93
N GLU A 14 9.43 -0.15 8.98
CA GLU A 14 9.74 0.85 10.01
C GLU A 14 8.74 2.02 10.05
N ALA A 15 8.10 2.34 8.93
CA ALA A 15 7.07 3.37 8.87
C ALA A 15 5.83 3.01 9.73
N LEU A 16 5.62 1.73 10.06
CA LEU A 16 4.54 1.30 10.95
C LEU A 16 4.67 1.92 12.36
N LYS A 17 5.87 2.32 12.79
CA LYS A 17 6.09 2.96 14.10
C LYS A 17 5.53 4.39 14.17
N THR A 18 5.38 5.06 13.04
CA THR A 18 4.94 6.45 12.98
C THR A 18 3.44 6.59 12.68
N ILE A 19 2.78 5.49 12.32
CA ILE A 19 1.34 5.45 12.04
C ILE A 19 0.58 5.27 13.37
N SER A 20 -0.29 6.24 13.69
CA SER A 20 -1.07 6.26 14.93
C SER A 20 -2.54 5.82 14.77
N LYS A 21 -2.93 5.40 13.57
CA LYS A 21 -4.29 4.95 13.23
C LYS A 21 -4.26 3.50 12.75
N ASP A 22 -5.45 2.92 12.57
CA ASP A 22 -5.58 1.57 12.04
C ASP A 22 -4.90 1.42 10.67
N ILE A 23 -4.43 0.20 10.41
CA ILE A 23 -3.73 -0.17 9.19
C ILE A 23 -4.48 -1.32 8.54
N VAL A 24 -4.66 -1.25 7.23
CA VAL A 24 -5.24 -2.34 6.45
C VAL A 24 -4.11 -3.19 5.88
N VAL A 25 -4.10 -4.48 6.23
CA VAL A 25 -3.13 -5.45 5.71
C VAL A 25 -3.83 -6.32 4.68
N LEU A 26 -3.26 -6.40 3.47
CA LEU A 26 -3.77 -7.21 2.37
C LEU A 26 -2.72 -8.24 1.98
N GLU A 27 -3.09 -9.51 1.98
CA GLU A 27 -2.20 -10.62 1.62
C GLU A 27 -2.60 -11.20 0.26
N ASP A 28 -1.59 -11.46 -0.58
CA ASP A 28 -1.69 -12.13 -1.89
C ASP A 28 -2.71 -11.48 -2.86
N LEU A 29 -2.88 -10.16 -2.78
CA LEU A 29 -3.87 -9.45 -3.59
C LEU A 29 -3.31 -9.13 -4.99
N SER A 30 -3.82 -9.83 -6.00
CA SER A 30 -3.34 -9.75 -7.39
C SER A 30 -4.22 -8.95 -8.36
N ILE A 31 -5.36 -8.42 -7.89
CA ILE A 31 -6.31 -7.69 -8.74
C ILE A 31 -6.23 -6.19 -8.41
N SER A 32 -5.59 -5.42 -9.30
CA SER A 32 -5.44 -3.96 -9.17
C SER A 32 -6.76 -3.21 -8.90
N GLY A 33 -7.88 -3.69 -9.44
CA GLY A 33 -9.21 -3.14 -9.18
C GLY A 33 -9.64 -3.27 -7.71
N ASN A 34 -9.36 -4.42 -7.08
CA ASN A 34 -9.66 -4.66 -5.68
C ASN A 34 -8.77 -3.79 -4.79
N ILE A 35 -7.46 -3.76 -5.06
CA ILE A 35 -6.53 -2.87 -4.33
C ILE A 35 -7.00 -1.42 -4.45
N GLY A 36 -7.32 -0.95 -5.65
CA GLY A 36 -7.79 0.41 -5.87
C GLY A 36 -9.10 0.76 -5.14
N ASN A 37 -10.06 -0.15 -5.09
CA ASN A 37 -11.28 0.04 -4.31
C ASN A 37 -10.98 0.08 -2.81
N ILE A 38 -10.14 -0.82 -2.30
CA ILE A 38 -9.74 -0.83 -0.89
C ILE A 38 -8.99 0.46 -0.54
N THR A 39 -8.05 0.92 -1.38
CA THR A 39 -7.35 2.20 -1.19
C THR A 39 -8.32 3.37 -1.03
N ARG A 40 -9.36 3.43 -1.88
CA ARG A 40 -10.38 4.49 -1.81
C ARG A 40 -11.21 4.39 -0.52
N THR A 41 -11.59 3.19 -0.12
CA THR A 41 -12.34 2.95 1.12
C THR A 41 -11.50 3.31 2.35
N SER A 42 -10.24 2.85 2.40
CA SER A 42 -9.30 3.15 3.48
C SER A 42 -9.08 4.65 3.65
N LEU A 43 -8.88 5.38 2.53
CA LEU A 43 -8.78 6.84 2.58
C LEU A 43 -10.07 7.48 3.13
N ALA A 44 -11.23 7.05 2.66
CA ALA A 44 -12.53 7.59 3.10
C ALA A 44 -12.80 7.33 4.60
N LEU A 45 -12.33 6.20 5.13
CA LEU A 45 -12.42 5.85 6.55
C LEU A 45 -11.29 6.46 7.40
N GLY A 46 -10.34 7.17 6.78
CA GLY A 46 -9.25 7.82 7.49
C GLY A 46 -8.22 6.85 8.07
N VAL A 47 -8.05 5.66 7.48
CA VAL A 47 -7.03 4.65 7.81
C VAL A 47 -5.63 5.26 7.71
N GLY A 48 -4.73 4.85 8.61
CA GLY A 48 -3.37 5.39 8.72
C GLY A 48 -2.40 4.91 7.64
N GLY A 49 -2.65 3.75 7.04
CA GLY A 49 -1.85 3.21 5.94
C GLY A 49 -2.35 1.86 5.45
N ILE A 50 -1.74 1.38 4.37
CA ILE A 50 -2.03 0.09 3.76
C ILE A 50 -0.73 -0.70 3.63
N LEU A 51 -0.71 -1.93 4.13
CA LEU A 51 0.37 -2.89 3.98
C LEU A 51 -0.05 -3.96 2.97
N LEU A 52 0.71 -4.08 1.89
CA LEU A 52 0.51 -5.07 0.84
C LEU A 52 1.57 -6.17 1.00
N LEU A 53 1.13 -7.36 1.38
CA LEU A 53 1.98 -8.53 1.52
C LEU A 53 2.02 -9.32 0.20
N ASN A 54 3.23 -9.73 -0.18
CA ASN A 54 3.50 -10.59 -1.34
C ASN A 54 2.87 -10.09 -2.65
N MET A 55 3.06 -8.81 -2.99
CA MET A 55 2.37 -8.20 -4.14
C MET A 55 2.82 -8.72 -5.53
N ASP A 56 3.72 -9.69 -5.60
CA ASP A 56 4.29 -10.22 -6.86
C ASP A 56 3.17 -10.79 -7.77
N PRO A 57 3.04 -10.36 -9.05
CA PRO A 57 3.93 -9.53 -9.86
C PRO A 57 3.49 -8.07 -10.08
N ILE A 58 2.65 -7.52 -9.20
CA ILE A 58 2.19 -6.13 -9.30
C ILE A 58 3.22 -5.16 -8.71
N ASP A 59 3.61 -4.17 -9.52
CA ASP A 59 4.28 -2.97 -9.04
C ASP A 59 3.26 -2.01 -8.41
N LEU A 60 3.54 -1.50 -7.21
CA LEU A 60 2.71 -0.53 -6.49
C LEU A 60 2.36 0.70 -7.35
N TYR A 61 3.28 1.11 -8.22
CA TYR A 61 3.12 2.28 -9.07
C TYR A 61 2.81 1.93 -10.52
N ASP A 62 2.34 0.71 -10.79
CA ASP A 62 1.88 0.35 -12.11
C ASP A 62 0.64 1.17 -12.52
N ARG A 63 0.55 1.47 -13.82
CA ARG A 63 -0.51 2.30 -14.39
C ARG A 63 -1.93 1.78 -14.13
N ARG A 64 -2.12 0.46 -13.97
CA ARG A 64 -3.42 -0.15 -13.67
C ARG A 64 -3.84 0.20 -12.24
N LEU A 65 -2.94 0.08 -11.27
CA LEU A 65 -3.22 0.41 -9.88
C LEU A 65 -3.41 1.93 -9.67
N ILE A 66 -2.60 2.76 -10.33
CA ILE A 66 -2.80 4.23 -10.33
C ILE A 66 -4.21 4.59 -10.82
N ARG A 67 -4.66 3.99 -11.93
CA ARG A 67 -6.01 4.25 -12.46
C ARG A 67 -7.10 3.69 -11.55
N ALA A 68 -6.95 2.46 -11.05
CA ALA A 68 -7.94 1.81 -10.20
C ALA A 68 -8.17 2.58 -8.88
N SER A 69 -7.09 3.08 -8.27
CA SER A 69 -7.14 3.90 -7.06
C SER A 69 -7.57 5.35 -7.32
N ARG A 70 -7.67 5.78 -8.59
CA ARG A 70 -7.86 7.19 -8.98
C ARG A 70 -6.77 8.12 -8.43
N GLY A 71 -5.55 7.62 -8.31
CA GLY A 71 -4.41 8.36 -7.76
C GLY A 71 -4.35 8.44 -6.24
N TYR A 72 -5.33 7.92 -5.51
CA TYR A 72 -5.35 7.98 -4.04
C TYR A 72 -4.31 7.09 -3.36
N LEU A 73 -3.64 6.19 -4.10
CA LEU A 73 -2.51 5.44 -3.55
C LEU A 73 -1.35 6.36 -3.11
N PHE A 74 -1.26 7.57 -3.64
CA PHE A 74 -0.28 8.57 -3.23
C PHE A 74 -0.72 9.39 -2.00
N SER A 75 -1.96 9.21 -1.53
CA SER A 75 -2.55 9.98 -0.42
C SER A 75 -2.53 9.24 0.91
N VAL A 76 -2.26 7.92 0.89
CA VAL A 76 -2.10 7.09 2.08
C VAL A 76 -0.73 6.41 2.05
N PRO A 77 -0.07 6.21 3.20
CA PRO A 77 1.15 5.41 3.25
C PRO A 77 0.92 4.00 2.71
N MET A 78 1.62 3.64 1.64
CA MET A 78 1.59 2.31 1.02
C MET A 78 2.91 1.59 1.34
N ILE A 79 2.85 0.50 2.09
CA ILE A 79 4.00 -0.30 2.49
C ILE A 79 3.91 -1.66 1.79
N THR A 80 5.03 -2.19 1.33
CA THR A 80 5.12 -3.53 0.71
C THR A 80 6.11 -4.37 1.48
N ALA A 81 5.76 -5.62 1.78
CA ALA A 81 6.66 -6.57 2.44
C ALA A 81 6.32 -8.02 2.05
N SER A 82 7.19 -8.97 2.37
CA SER A 82 6.79 -10.37 2.39
C SER A 82 6.05 -10.68 3.69
N THR A 83 5.17 -11.69 3.69
CA THR A 83 4.53 -12.18 4.94
C THR A 83 5.59 -12.55 5.97
N LYS A 84 6.69 -13.18 5.55
CA LYS A 84 7.80 -13.54 6.45
C LYS A 84 8.41 -12.31 7.11
N ASP A 85 8.79 -11.30 6.34
CA ASP A 85 9.43 -10.09 6.88
C ASP A 85 8.49 -9.35 7.84
N PHE A 86 7.19 -9.34 7.53
CA PHE A 86 6.18 -8.73 8.39
C PHE A 86 6.03 -9.48 9.73
N LEU A 87 5.98 -10.81 9.70
CA LEU A 87 5.93 -11.63 10.92
C LEU A 87 7.21 -11.47 11.75
N ASP A 88 8.39 -11.52 11.12
CA ASP A 88 9.68 -11.32 11.79
C ASP A 88 9.76 -9.92 12.43
N TYR A 89 9.22 -8.90 11.76
CA TYR A 89 9.13 -7.54 12.28
C TYR A 89 8.21 -7.46 13.52
N CYS A 90 7.05 -8.12 13.48
CA CYS A 90 6.11 -8.15 14.61
C CYS A 90 6.67 -8.90 15.82
N GLN A 91 7.48 -9.95 15.62
CA GLN A 91 8.06 -10.76 16.70
C GLN A 91 9.30 -10.15 17.35
N LYS A 92 10.05 -9.30 16.65
CA LYS A 92 11.20 -8.56 17.19
C LYS A 92 10.82 -7.44 18.16
N LYS A 93 9.53 -7.32 18.48
CA LYS A 93 8.95 -6.25 19.27
C LYS A 93 8.51 -6.74 20.64
#